data_AF-A0A447N5C0-F1
#
_entry.id   AF-A0A447N5C0-F1
#
_cell.length_a   1.000
_cell.length_b   1.000
_cell.length_c   1.000
_cell.angle_alpha   90.00
_cell.angle_beta   90.00
_cell.angle_gamma   90.00
#
_symmetry.space_group_name_H-M   'P 1'
#
loop_
_entity.id
_entity.type
_entity.pdbx_description
1 polymer ?
#
loop_
_entity_poly.entity_id
_entity_poly.type
_entity_poly.pdbx_seq_one_letter_code
_entity_poly.pdbx_strand_id
1 'polypeptide(L)'
;MLPSNENRGYVLRRIIRRAVRHGNMLGAKETFFYKLVGPLIEVMGSAGEELKRQQAQVEQVLKTEEEQFARTLERGLALLDEELAKLQGDTLDGETAFRLYDTYGFPVDLTADVCRERNIKVDEAGFEAAMEEQRRRAREASGFGADYNAMIRVDSASEFKGYDHLELNGKVTALFGRW
;
A
#
# COMPACT_ATOMS: atom_id res chain seq x y z
N MET A 1 5.64 -6.59 12.59
CA MET A 1 4.97 -6.34 11.29
C MET A 1 5.07 -4.84 11.02
N LEU A 2 5.36 -4.42 9.78
CA LEU A 2 5.59 -3.01 9.45
C LEU A 2 4.48 -2.46 8.54
N PRO A 3 4.15 -1.15 8.62
CA PRO A 3 3.29 -0.49 7.64
C PRO A 3 3.85 -0.62 6.22
N SER A 4 3.00 -0.94 5.26
CA SER A 4 3.37 -1.06 3.84
C SER A 4 2.18 -0.75 2.93
N ASN A 5 2.38 -0.78 1.61
CA ASN A 5 1.30 -0.61 0.63
C ASN A 5 0.58 -1.93 0.27
N GLU A 6 0.94 -3.05 0.89
CA GLU A 6 0.41 -4.36 0.51
C GLU A 6 0.01 -5.23 1.71
N ASN A 7 -0.98 -6.09 1.49
CA ASN A 7 -1.40 -7.14 2.41
C ASN A 7 -1.68 -6.61 3.83
N ARG A 8 -1.15 -7.30 4.86
CA ARG A 8 -1.35 -6.93 6.26
C ARG A 8 -0.72 -5.57 6.58
N GLY A 9 0.41 -5.24 5.96
CA GLY A 9 1.08 -3.95 6.18
C GLY A 9 0.21 -2.77 5.71
N TYR A 10 -0.58 -2.97 4.66
CA TYR A 10 -1.58 -2.00 4.21
C TYR A 10 -2.71 -1.80 5.23
N VAL A 11 -3.22 -2.88 5.81
CA VAL A 11 -4.25 -2.79 6.86
C VAL A 11 -3.72 -2.00 8.06
N LEU A 12 -2.48 -2.27 8.49
CA LEU A 12 -1.84 -1.52 9.58
C LEU A 12 -1.69 -0.03 9.24
N ARG A 13 -1.20 0.28 8.03
CA ARG A 13 -1.08 1.65 7.53
C ARG A 13 -2.42 2.40 7.56
N ARG A 14 -3.51 1.75 7.12
CA ARG A 14 -4.86 2.34 7.12
C ARG A 14 -5.34 2.69 8.53
N ILE A 15 -5.17 1.77 9.48
CA ILE A 15 -5.58 1.99 10.88
C ILE A 15 -4.81 3.19 11.48
N ILE A 16 -3.50 3.26 11.25
CA ILE A 16 -2.66 4.37 11.74
C ILE A 16 -3.15 5.70 11.15
N ARG A 17 -3.32 5.78 9.82
CA ARG A 17 -3.73 7.02 9.14
C ARG A 17 -5.12 7.49 9.57
N ARG A 18 -6.04 6.56 9.79
CA ARG A 18 -7.38 6.86 10.31
C ARG A 18 -7.31 7.46 11.72
N ALA A 19 -6.51 6.89 12.62
CA ALA A 19 -6.31 7.43 13.96
C ALA A 19 -5.70 8.85 13.92
N VAL A 20 -4.68 9.06 13.08
CA VAL A 20 -4.04 10.38 12.88
C VAL A 20 -5.04 11.42 12.38
N ARG A 21 -5.91 11.06 11.43
CA ARG A 21 -6.98 11.94 10.94
C ARG A 21 -7.94 12.35 12.04
N HIS A 22 -8.38 11.41 12.87
CA HIS A 22 -9.24 11.73 14.01
C HIS A 22 -8.56 12.66 15.02
N GLY A 23 -7.26 12.45 15.28
CA GLY A 23 -6.50 13.38 16.12
C GLY A 23 -6.41 14.79 15.53
N ASN A 24 -6.19 14.91 14.22
CA ASN A 24 -6.20 16.20 13.54
C ASN A 24 -7.57 16.90 13.62
N MET A 25 -8.66 16.15 13.43
CA MET A 25 -10.03 16.65 13.62
C MET A 25 -10.29 17.17 15.04
N LEU A 26 -9.65 16.58 16.05
CA LEU A 26 -9.70 17.04 17.44
C LEU A 26 -8.75 18.21 17.75
N GLY A 27 -8.00 18.70 16.75
CA GLY A 27 -7.10 19.85 16.88
C GLY A 27 -5.64 19.52 17.18
N ALA A 28 -5.20 18.25 17.04
CA ALA A 28 -3.80 17.90 17.18
C ALA A 28 -2.95 18.52 16.06
N LYS A 29 -1.94 19.30 16.44
CA LYS A 29 -1.02 20.00 15.53
C LYS A 29 0.36 19.34 15.43
N GLU A 30 0.75 18.59 16.44
CA GLU A 30 2.02 17.89 16.51
C GLU A 30 1.81 16.38 16.45
N THR A 31 2.88 15.64 16.18
CA THR A 31 2.86 14.17 16.26
C THR A 31 2.47 13.71 17.65
N PHE A 32 1.44 12.88 17.72
CA PHE A 32 0.80 12.48 18.97
C PHE A 32 0.61 10.97 19.07
N PHE A 33 0.45 10.27 17.95
CA PHE A 33 -0.05 8.89 17.97
C PHE A 33 0.94 7.94 18.66
N TYR A 34 2.24 8.11 18.40
CA TYR A 34 3.28 7.33 19.07
C TYR A 34 3.34 7.56 20.59
N LYS A 35 2.94 8.75 21.08
CA LYS A 35 2.93 9.07 22.53
C LYS A 35 1.91 8.26 23.30
N LEU A 36 0.94 7.64 22.61
CA LEU A 36 -0.08 6.78 23.21
C LEU A 36 0.43 5.37 23.52
N VAL A 37 1.61 4.97 23.03
CA VAL A 37 2.18 3.63 23.28
C VAL A 37 2.49 3.44 24.76
N GLY A 38 3.08 4.44 25.42
CA GLY A 38 3.37 4.38 26.87
C GLY A 38 2.11 4.15 27.71
N PRO A 39 1.08 5.02 27.63
CA PRO A 39 -0.19 4.84 28.32
C PRO A 39 -0.86 3.49 28.00
N LEU A 40 -0.76 3.01 26.76
CA LEU A 40 -1.30 1.71 26.38
C LEU A 40 -0.60 0.56 27.12
N ILE A 41 0.74 0.59 27.21
CA ILE A 41 1.52 -0.41 27.96
C ILE A 41 1.10 -0.43 29.43
N GLU A 42 0.92 0.75 30.04
CA GLU A 42 0.48 0.87 31.43
C GLU A 42 -0.89 0.24 31.66
N VAL A 43 -1.87 0.55 30.80
CA VAL A 43 -3.24 0.01 30.89
C VAL A 43 -3.28 -1.50 30.66
N MET A 44 -2.42 -2.03 29.78
CA MET A 44 -2.34 -3.46 29.51
C MET A 44 -1.70 -4.27 30.64
N GLY A 45 -0.98 -3.62 31.57
CA GLY A 45 -0.32 -4.28 32.71
C GLY A 45 0.57 -5.44 32.25
N SER A 46 0.41 -6.62 32.87
CA SER A 46 1.20 -7.81 32.55
C SER A 46 1.03 -8.31 31.11
N ALA A 47 -0.09 -8.01 30.44
CA ALA A 47 -0.29 -8.36 29.04
C ALA A 47 0.53 -7.47 28.08
N GLY A 48 1.03 -6.32 28.56
CA GLY A 48 1.83 -5.37 27.80
C GLY A 48 3.34 -5.66 27.80
N GLU A 49 3.83 -6.67 28.51
CA GLU A 49 5.28 -6.91 28.68
C GLU A 49 6.03 -7.14 27.36
N GLU A 50 5.42 -7.83 26.38
CA GLU A 50 6.01 -7.97 25.04
C GLU A 50 6.05 -6.62 24.30
N LEU A 51 4.98 -5.82 24.41
CA LEU A 51 4.91 -4.50 23.79
C LEU A 51 5.95 -3.55 24.42
N LYS A 52 6.14 -3.64 25.74
CA LYS A 52 7.13 -2.86 26.48
C LYS A 52 8.56 -3.14 26.00
N ARG A 53 8.90 -4.41 25.72
CA ARG A 53 10.20 -4.76 25.13
C ARG A 53 10.45 -4.13 23.78
N GLN A 54 9.39 -3.95 22.98
CA GLN A 54 9.46 -3.39 21.62
C GLN A 54 9.05 -1.91 21.55
N GLN A 55 8.84 -1.24 22.69
CA GLN A 55 8.24 0.09 22.76
C GLN A 55 8.94 1.09 21.83
N ALA A 56 10.27 1.21 21.94
CA ALA A 56 11.04 2.15 21.13
C ALA A 56 10.88 1.91 19.61
N GLN A 57 10.82 0.64 19.20
CA GLN A 57 10.61 0.30 17.79
C GLN A 57 9.20 0.66 17.33
N VAL A 58 8.18 0.34 18.14
CA VAL A 58 6.78 0.65 17.83
C VAL A 58 6.56 2.16 17.76
N GLU A 59 7.07 2.91 18.74
CA GLU A 59 7.00 4.37 18.77
C GLU A 59 7.67 4.99 17.54
N GLN A 60 8.86 4.52 17.16
CA GLN A 60 9.55 5.02 15.98
C GLN A 60 8.77 4.74 14.70
N VAL A 61 8.21 3.54 14.54
CA VAL A 61 7.40 3.18 13.37
C VAL A 61 6.15 4.05 13.27
N LEU A 62 5.42 4.22 14.38
CA LEU A 62 4.23 5.06 14.41
C LEU A 62 4.56 6.52 14.11
N LYS A 63 5.63 7.05 14.72
CA LYS A 63 6.08 8.42 14.51
C LYS A 63 6.45 8.66 13.05
N THR A 64 7.24 7.78 12.44
CA THR A 64 7.64 7.92 11.03
C THR A 64 6.43 7.86 10.08
N GLU A 65 5.49 6.94 10.29
CA GLU A 65 4.29 6.87 9.45
C GLU A 65 3.38 8.10 9.64
N GLU A 66 3.22 8.60 10.87
CA GLU A 66 2.47 9.82 11.18
C GLU A 66 3.09 11.06 10.52
N GLU A 67 4.41 11.24 10.62
CA GLU A 67 5.14 12.35 9.98
C GLU A 67 5.06 12.30 8.45
N GLN A 68 5.13 11.10 7.86
CA GLN A 68 4.98 10.93 6.42
C GLN A 68 3.56 11.28 5.97
N PHE A 69 2.56 10.79 6.69
CA PHE A 69 1.16 11.04 6.34
C PHE A 69 0.75 12.49 6.55
N ALA A 70 1.21 13.16 7.62
CA ALA A 70 0.91 14.57 7.88
C ALA A 70 1.27 15.47 6.68
N ARG A 71 2.38 15.18 5.97
CA ARG A 71 2.83 15.93 4.78
C ARG A 71 1.88 15.84 3.59
N THR A 72 1.07 14.78 3.50
CA THR A 72 0.09 14.60 2.42
C THR A 72 -1.34 14.80 2.89
N LEU A 73 -1.60 14.74 4.20
CA LEU A 73 -2.92 14.83 4.81
C LEU A 73 -3.61 16.15 4.47
N GLU A 74 -2.97 17.29 4.75
CA GLU A 74 -3.56 18.61 4.50
C GLU A 74 -3.89 18.81 3.01
N ARG A 75 -2.98 18.38 2.12
CA ARG A 75 -3.18 18.47 0.67
C ARG A 75 -4.31 17.56 0.19
N GLY A 76 -4.40 16.35 0.74
CA GLY A 76 -5.48 15.40 0.45
C GLY A 76 -6.84 15.91 0.90
N LEU A 77 -6.92 16.50 2.11
CA LEU A 77 -8.15 17.11 2.63
C LEU A 77 -8.57 18.32 1.80
N ALA A 78 -7.64 19.20 1.44
CA ALA A 78 -7.93 20.37 0.61
C ALA A 78 -8.47 19.97 -0.77
N LEU A 79 -7.86 18.95 -1.40
CA LEU A 79 -8.35 18.43 -2.67
C LEU A 79 -9.74 17.80 -2.53
N LEU A 80 -9.94 16.98 -1.49
CA LEU A 80 -11.25 16.37 -1.25
C LEU A 80 -12.31 17.45 -1.03
N ASP A 81 -12.01 18.50 -0.28
CA ASP A 81 -12.91 19.64 -0.08
C ASP A 81 -13.26 20.36 -1.39
N GLU A 82 -12.27 20.56 -2.25
CA GLU A 82 -12.47 21.17 -3.57
C GLU A 82 -13.40 20.32 -4.45
N GLU A 83 -13.21 19.00 -4.47
CA GLU A 83 -14.05 18.10 -5.27
C GLU A 83 -15.46 17.98 -4.70
N LEU A 84 -15.60 17.91 -3.38
CA LEU A 84 -16.90 17.88 -2.72
C LEU A 84 -17.67 19.20 -2.91
N ALA A 85 -16.98 20.34 -3.04
CA ALA A 85 -17.63 21.62 -3.33
C ALA A 85 -18.19 21.71 -4.77
N LYS A 86 -17.61 20.94 -5.70
CA LYS A 86 -18.07 20.85 -7.10
C LYS A 86 -19.09 19.74 -7.33
N LEU A 87 -19.22 18.84 -6.36
CA LEU A 87 -20.05 17.65 -6.48
C LEU A 87 -21.54 18.01 -6.67
N GLN A 88 -22.17 17.40 -7.67
CA GLN A 88 -23.61 17.43 -7.86
C GLN A 88 -24.18 16.06 -7.51
N GLY A 89 -24.92 15.98 -6.40
CA GLY A 89 -25.51 14.74 -5.89
C GLY A 89 -24.92 14.31 -4.55
N ASP A 90 -25.06 13.02 -4.24
CA ASP A 90 -24.70 12.45 -2.93
C ASP A 90 -23.56 11.44 -3.01
N THR A 91 -22.84 11.34 -4.13
CA THR A 91 -21.83 10.29 -4.36
C THR A 91 -20.58 10.84 -5.03
N LEU A 92 -19.44 10.80 -4.34
CA LEU A 92 -18.11 11.09 -4.88
C LEU A 92 -17.71 9.98 -5.86
N ASP A 93 -17.27 10.37 -7.05
CA ASP A 93 -16.89 9.43 -8.10
C ASP A 93 -15.63 8.65 -7.75
N GLY A 94 -15.55 7.42 -8.29
CA GLY A 94 -14.45 6.51 -8.02
C GLY A 94 -13.09 6.98 -8.57
N GLU A 95 -13.08 7.79 -9.62
CA GLU A 95 -11.84 8.33 -10.22
C GLU A 95 -11.20 9.37 -9.30
N THR A 96 -12.00 10.24 -8.70
CA THR A 96 -11.56 11.19 -7.68
C THR A 96 -11.05 10.47 -6.43
N ALA A 97 -11.77 9.45 -5.96
CA ALA A 97 -11.31 8.61 -4.84
C ALA A 97 -9.99 7.90 -5.16
N PHE A 98 -9.82 7.42 -6.39
CA PHE A 98 -8.59 6.81 -6.88
C PHE A 98 -7.44 7.81 -6.93
N ARG A 99 -7.66 9.04 -7.42
CA ARG A 99 -6.65 10.09 -7.44
C ARG A 99 -6.17 10.47 -6.04
N LEU A 100 -7.08 10.56 -5.08
CA LEU A 100 -6.74 10.78 -3.67
C LEU A 100 -5.84 9.65 -3.15
N TYR A 101 -6.17 8.39 -3.46
CA TYR A 101 -5.36 7.23 -3.10
C TYR A 101 -3.98 7.23 -3.76
N ASP A 102 -3.91 7.31 -5.08
CA ASP A 102 -2.67 7.12 -5.84
C ASP A 102 -1.69 8.30 -5.68
N THR A 103 -2.20 9.54 -5.78
CA THR A 103 -1.36 10.73 -5.78
C THR A 103 -1.05 11.26 -4.39
N TYR A 104 -2.02 11.19 -3.46
CA TYR A 104 -1.90 11.80 -2.13
C TYR A 104 -1.74 10.76 -1.02
N GLY A 105 -1.81 9.46 -1.35
CA GLY A 105 -1.76 8.38 -0.39
C GLY A 105 -2.99 8.37 0.53
N PHE A 106 -4.12 8.94 0.10
CA PHE A 106 -5.34 9.01 0.90
C PHE A 106 -6.07 7.67 0.84
N PRO A 107 -6.13 6.90 1.93
CA PRO A 107 -6.81 5.62 1.91
C PRO A 107 -8.30 5.80 1.56
N VAL A 108 -8.86 4.91 0.74
CA VAL A 108 -10.28 4.98 0.33
C VAL A 108 -11.24 5.00 1.51
N ASP A 109 -10.89 4.32 2.61
CA ASP A 109 -11.66 4.33 3.85
C ASP A 109 -11.62 5.68 4.58
N LEU A 110 -10.51 6.40 4.48
CA LEU A 110 -10.40 7.75 5.03
C LEU A 110 -11.21 8.74 4.19
N THR A 111 -11.16 8.62 2.86
CA THR A 111 -12.04 9.37 1.96
C THR A 111 -13.52 9.10 2.27
N ALA A 112 -13.89 7.83 2.45
CA ALA A 112 -15.25 7.43 2.78
C ALA A 112 -15.71 7.96 4.15
N ASP A 113 -14.84 7.96 5.17
CA ASP A 113 -15.15 8.53 6.48
C ASP A 113 -15.42 10.04 6.39
N VAL A 114 -14.60 10.79 5.65
CA VAL A 114 -14.80 12.24 5.45
C VAL A 114 -16.08 12.53 4.65
N CYS A 115 -16.36 11.75 3.60
CA CYS A 115 -17.59 11.89 2.83
C CYS A 115 -18.83 11.58 3.69
N ARG A 116 -18.77 10.53 4.52
CA ARG A 116 -19.87 10.12 5.40
C ARG A 116 -20.27 11.23 6.38
N GLU A 117 -19.32 11.97 6.92
CA GLU A 117 -19.61 13.12 7.80
C GLU A 117 -20.41 14.23 7.11
N ARG A 118 -20.39 14.27 5.78
CA ARG A 118 -21.14 15.22 4.95
C ARG A 118 -22.36 14.60 4.27
N ASN A 119 -22.76 13.38 4.66
CA ASN A 119 -23.79 12.58 4.00
C ASN A 119 -23.51 12.31 2.51
N ILE A 120 -22.24 12.22 2.14
CA ILE A 120 -21.79 11.89 0.79
C ILE A 120 -21.26 10.45 0.79
N LYS A 121 -21.64 9.67 -0.21
CA LYS A 121 -21.18 8.31 -0.48
C LYS A 121 -19.93 8.36 -1.34
N VAL A 122 -19.21 7.25 -1.42
CA VAL A 122 -18.09 7.08 -2.36
C VAL A 122 -18.47 5.95 -3.31
N ASP A 123 -18.24 6.15 -4.60
CA ASP A 123 -18.38 5.09 -5.60
C ASP A 123 -17.22 4.09 -5.50
N GLU A 124 -17.39 3.12 -4.60
CA GLU A 124 -16.42 2.04 -4.40
C GLU A 124 -16.24 1.18 -5.66
N ALA A 125 -17.29 1.00 -6.46
CA ALA A 125 -17.21 0.22 -7.69
C ALA A 125 -16.35 0.91 -8.75
N GLY A 126 -16.54 2.23 -8.93
CA GLY A 126 -15.69 3.05 -9.79
C GLY A 126 -14.24 3.10 -9.31
N PHE A 127 -14.02 3.15 -8.00
CA PHE A 127 -12.68 3.11 -7.41
C PHE A 127 -11.96 1.78 -7.75
N GLU A 128 -12.62 0.65 -7.52
CA GLU A 128 -12.06 -0.67 -7.83
C GLU A 128 -11.81 -0.85 -9.34
N ALA A 129 -12.68 -0.31 -10.19
CA ALA A 129 -12.46 -0.29 -11.64
C ALA A 129 -11.20 0.51 -12.02
N ALA A 130 -10.99 1.68 -11.40
CA ALA A 130 -9.79 2.49 -11.62
C ALA A 130 -8.50 1.79 -11.12
N MET A 131 -8.58 1.09 -9.99
CA MET A 131 -7.49 0.27 -9.44
C MET A 131 -7.10 -0.87 -10.39
N GLU A 132 -8.08 -1.61 -10.92
CA GLU A 132 -7.83 -2.69 -11.87
C GLU A 132 -7.25 -2.16 -13.19
N GLU A 133 -7.72 -1.00 -13.67
CA GLU A 133 -7.16 -0.36 -14.86
C GLU A 133 -5.71 0.10 -14.65
N GLN A 134 -5.37 0.65 -13.47
CA GLN A 134 -3.98 0.96 -13.12
C GLN A 134 -3.12 -0.32 -13.09
N ARG A 135 -3.62 -1.38 -12.47
CA ARG A 135 -2.94 -2.67 -12.38
C ARG A 135 -2.70 -3.28 -13.78
N ARG A 136 -3.68 -3.17 -14.67
CA ARG A 136 -3.57 -3.59 -16.07
C ARG A 136 -2.49 -2.79 -16.80
N ARG A 137 -2.52 -1.46 -16.72
CA ARG A 137 -1.49 -0.57 -17.30
C ARG A 137 -0.09 -0.88 -16.77
N ALA A 138 0.05 -1.14 -15.47
CA ALA A 138 1.33 -1.52 -14.87
C ALA A 138 1.85 -2.86 -15.42
N ARG A 139 0.97 -3.86 -15.63
CA ARG A 139 1.35 -5.14 -16.25
C ARG A 139 1.78 -4.97 -17.70
N GLU A 140 1.01 -4.23 -18.49
CA GLU A 140 1.31 -3.94 -19.90
C GLU A 140 2.65 -3.19 -20.03
N ALA A 141 2.91 -2.21 -19.17
CA ALA A 141 4.16 -1.44 -19.15
C ALA A 141 5.37 -2.23 -18.60
N SER A 142 5.15 -3.19 -17.69
CA SER A 142 6.22 -3.98 -17.06
C SER A 142 6.91 -4.97 -17.99
N GLY A 143 6.43 -5.16 -19.22
CA GLY A 143 7.13 -5.95 -20.23
C GLY A 143 7.36 -7.42 -19.85
N PHE A 144 6.65 -7.95 -18.85
CA PHE A 144 6.69 -9.38 -18.49
C PHE A 144 5.94 -10.27 -19.49
N GLY A 145 5.57 -9.74 -20.65
CA GLY A 145 5.57 -10.51 -21.89
C GLY A 145 7.01 -10.74 -22.33
N ALA A 146 7.80 -11.47 -21.54
CA ALA A 146 8.96 -12.15 -22.10
C ALA A 146 8.39 -12.99 -23.23
N ASP A 147 8.74 -12.64 -24.45
CA ASP A 147 8.37 -13.38 -25.64
C ASP A 147 9.10 -14.74 -25.57
N TYR A 148 8.56 -15.66 -24.77
CA TYR A 148 9.02 -17.05 -24.69
C TYR A 148 8.86 -17.74 -26.06
N ASN A 149 8.16 -17.12 -27.03
CA ASN A 149 8.10 -17.59 -28.41
C ASN A 149 9.28 -17.11 -29.27
N ALA A 150 10.08 -16.14 -28.80
CA ALA A 150 11.43 -15.93 -29.33
C ALA A 150 12.45 -16.91 -28.71
N MET A 151 11.99 -17.94 -27.97
CA MET A 151 12.84 -19.07 -27.61
C MET A 151 13.32 -19.73 -28.88
N ILE A 152 14.63 -19.67 -29.05
CA ILE A 152 15.39 -20.69 -29.75
C ILE A 152 14.80 -22.07 -29.40
N ARG A 153 14.12 -22.70 -30.36
CA ARG A 153 13.63 -24.07 -30.20
C ARG A 153 14.79 -25.02 -30.39
N VAL A 154 15.23 -25.65 -29.31
CA VAL A 154 16.20 -26.75 -29.35
C VAL A 154 15.39 -28.04 -29.22
N ASP A 155 15.31 -28.83 -30.29
CA ASP A 155 14.60 -30.13 -30.31
C ASP A 155 15.29 -31.23 -29.48
N SER A 156 16.21 -30.84 -28.58
CA SER A 156 16.95 -31.74 -27.69
C SER A 156 16.45 -31.58 -26.27
N ALA A 157 15.98 -32.66 -25.67
CA ALA A 157 15.66 -32.68 -24.24
C ALA A 157 16.93 -32.83 -23.41
N SER A 158 17.10 -31.98 -22.39
CA SER A 158 18.12 -32.15 -21.35
C SER A 158 17.50 -32.79 -20.11
N GLU A 159 18.20 -33.76 -19.52
CA GLU A 159 17.78 -34.42 -18.29
C GLU A 159 18.49 -33.78 -17.08
N PHE A 160 17.74 -33.42 -16.05
CA PHE A 160 18.32 -32.89 -14.81
C PHE A 160 18.83 -34.03 -13.91
N LYS A 161 20.13 -34.03 -13.59
CA LYS A 161 20.76 -35.04 -12.72
C LYS A 161 21.40 -34.47 -11.45
N GLY A 162 21.05 -33.23 -11.09
CA GLY A 162 21.67 -32.52 -9.96
C GLY A 162 21.28 -33.02 -8.56
N TYR A 163 20.34 -33.96 -8.46
CA TYR A 163 20.06 -34.65 -7.19
C TYR A 163 21.07 -35.76 -6.89
N ASP A 164 21.65 -36.37 -7.93
CA ASP A 164 22.50 -37.56 -7.81
C ASP A 164 23.98 -37.23 -8.00
N HIS A 165 24.30 -36.17 -8.75
CA HIS A 165 25.67 -35.83 -9.11
C HIS A 165 25.96 -34.33 -8.96
N LEU A 166 27.11 -34.02 -8.34
CA LEU A 166 27.61 -32.65 -8.20
C LEU A 166 28.51 -32.21 -9.38
N GLU A 167 29.03 -33.18 -10.15
CA GLU A 167 29.86 -32.94 -11.33
C GLU A 167 29.36 -33.80 -12.50
N LEU A 168 29.22 -33.19 -13.68
CA LEU A 168 28.75 -33.84 -14.90
C LEU A 168 29.51 -33.32 -16.12
N ASN A 169 29.85 -34.22 -17.03
CA ASN A 169 30.39 -33.86 -18.33
C ASN A 169 29.24 -33.69 -19.33
N GLY A 170 29.12 -32.50 -19.92
CA GLY A 170 28.09 -32.18 -20.91
C GLY A 170 28.68 -31.94 -22.31
N LYS A 171 27.88 -32.17 -23.35
CA LYS A 171 28.20 -31.81 -24.73
C LYS A 171 27.37 -30.60 -25.15
N VAL A 172 28.02 -29.55 -25.63
CA VAL A 172 27.34 -28.37 -26.20
C VAL A 172 26.72 -28.78 -27.54
N THR A 173 25.40 -28.75 -27.64
CA THR A 173 24.65 -29.15 -28.85
C THR A 173 24.33 -27.97 -29.77
N ALA A 174 24.21 -26.76 -29.21
CA ALA A 174 24.01 -25.55 -29.98
C ALA A 174 24.50 -24.31 -29.22
N LEU A 175 24.91 -23.29 -29.97
CA LEU A 175 25.29 -21.97 -29.47
C LEU A 175 24.53 -20.93 -30.29
N PHE A 176 23.85 -20.01 -29.62
CA PHE A 176 23.04 -18.99 -30.26
C PHE A 176 23.61 -17.62 -29.92
N GLY A 177 24.12 -16.93 -30.93
CA GLY A 177 24.66 -15.57 -30.81
C GLY A 177 23.70 -14.55 -31.39
N ARG A 178 23.63 -13.38 -30.77
CA ARG A 178 23.14 -12.14 -31.40
C ARG A 178 24.37 -11.37 -31.89
N TRP A 179 24.39 -10.98 -33.17
CA TRP A 179 25.34 -9.98 -33.67
C TRP A 179 24.82 -8.58 -33.34
#